data_AF-A0A1T4J326-F1
#
_entry.id   AF-A0A1T4J326-F1
#
_cell.length_a   1.000
_cell.length_b   1.000
_cell.length_c   1.000
_cell.angle_alpha   90.00
_cell.angle_beta   90.00
_cell.angle_gamma   90.00
#
_symmetry.space_group_name_H-M   'P 1'
#
loop_
_entity.id
_entity.type
_entity.pdbx_description
1 polymer ?
#
loop_
_entity_poly.entity_id
_entity_poly.type
_entity_poly.pdbx_seq_one_letter_code
_entity_poly.pdbx_strand_id
1 'polypeptide(L)' 'MKDFRYLEETIQLRLDENLCTGCGNCVTVCPHRVFTMQDHKAKIHDRGG' A
#
# COMPACT_ATOMS: atom_id res chain seq x y z
N MET A 1 -8.13 -10.55 -21.32
CA MET A 1 -9.25 -10.49 -20.34
C MET A 1 -9.38 -11.84 -19.66
N LYS A 2 -8.96 -11.91 -18.40
CA LYS A 2 -9.60 -12.66 -17.33
C LYS A 2 -8.95 -12.15 -16.05
N ASP A 3 -9.56 -11.08 -15.59
CA ASP A 3 -9.30 -10.31 -14.38
C ASP A 3 -8.91 -11.24 -13.22
N PHE A 4 -7.67 -11.13 -12.74
CA PHE A 4 -7.26 -11.73 -11.47
C PHE A 4 -7.85 -10.89 -10.32
N ARG A 5 -9.18 -10.87 -10.19
CA ARG A 5 -9.84 -10.20 -9.07
C ARG A 5 -9.53 -10.97 -7.79
N TYR A 6 -8.90 -10.29 -6.85
CA TYR A 6 -8.61 -10.78 -5.51
C TYR A 6 -9.89 -11.36 -4.87
N LEU A 7 -9.79 -12.61 -4.40
CA LEU A 7 -10.87 -13.32 -3.70
C LEU A 7 -11.22 -12.52 -2.43
N GLU A 8 -12.52 -12.33 -2.19
CA GLU A 8 -13.07 -11.46 -1.13
C GLU A 8 -12.59 -11.82 0.29
N GLU A 9 -12.01 -13.01 0.48
CA GLU A 9 -11.52 -13.56 1.75
C GLU A 9 -9.98 -13.51 1.88
N THR A 10 -9.29 -12.66 1.11
CA THR A 10 -7.82 -12.51 1.18
C THR A 10 -7.41 -11.31 2.03
N ILE A 11 -6.25 -11.40 2.68
CA ILE A 11 -5.69 -10.34 3.51
C ILE A 11 -5.34 -9.14 2.62
N GLN A 12 -6.13 -8.07 2.71
CA GLN A 12 -5.90 -6.81 2.01
C GLN A 12 -5.01 -5.87 2.83
N LEU A 13 -3.99 -5.31 2.18
CA LEU A 13 -3.16 -4.26 2.76
C LEU A 13 -3.96 -2.96 2.90
N ARG A 14 -4.02 -2.41 4.11
CA ARG A 14 -4.68 -1.13 4.40
C ARG A 14 -3.71 -0.19 5.10
N LEU A 15 -3.68 1.07 4.68
CA LEU A 15 -2.94 2.15 5.33
C LEU A 15 -3.94 3.16 5.88
N ASP A 16 -3.84 3.46 7.18
CA ASP A 16 -4.53 4.59 7.79
C ASP A 16 -3.64 5.83 7.73
N GLU A 17 -4.03 6.79 6.92
CA GLU A 17 -3.27 8.03 6.73
C GLU A 17 -3.31 8.97 7.94
N ASN A 18 -4.30 8.82 8.84
CA ASN A 18 -4.38 9.62 10.05
C ASN A 18 -3.34 9.18 11.08
N LEU A 19 -2.98 7.90 11.07
CA LEU A 19 -1.95 7.33 11.94
C LEU A 19 -0.55 7.36 11.32
N CYS A 20 -0.44 7.67 10.02
CA CYS A 20 0.84 7.76 9.34
C CYS A 20 1.65 8.94 9.88
N THR A 21 2.80 8.66 10.48
CA THR A 21 3.74 9.66 11.01
C THR A 21 4.74 10.19 9.98
N GLY A 22 4.70 9.67 8.75
CA GLY A 22 5.61 10.09 7.69
C GLY A 22 7.03 9.53 7.76
N CYS A 23 7.29 8.51 8.60
CA CYS A 23 8.65 8.00 8.84
C CYS A 23 9.33 7.32 7.63
N GLY A 24 8.57 6.96 6.58
CA GLY A 24 9.12 6.39 5.35
C GLY A 24 9.57 4.93 5.44
N ASN A 25 9.58 4.29 6.61
CA ASN A 25 10.03 2.91 6.77
C ASN A 25 9.29 1.93 5.86
N CYS A 26 7.99 2.11 5.66
CA CYS A 26 7.18 1.28 4.77
C CYS A 26 7.71 1.27 3.32
N VAL A 27 8.21 2.39 2.81
CA VAL A 27 8.81 2.49 1.47
C VAL A 27 10.14 1.72 1.43
N THR A 28 10.97 1.86 2.48
CA THR A 28 12.28 1.22 2.57
C THR A 28 12.19 -0.30 2.67
N VAL A 29 11.26 -0.82 3.50
CA VAL A 29 11.20 -2.26 3.80
C VAL A 29 10.35 -3.05 2.81
N CYS A 30 9.46 -2.40 2.07
CA CYS A 30 8.52 -3.11 1.20
C CYS A 30 9.23 -3.65 -0.05
N PRO A 31 9.36 -4.98 -0.21
CA PRO A 31 10.04 -5.56 -1.37
C PRO A 31 9.29 -5.31 -2.68
N HIS A 32 7.96 -5.19 -2.60
CA HIS A 32 7.08 -4.94 -3.74
C HIS A 32 6.96 -3.45 -4.09
N ARG A 33 7.55 -2.55 -3.28
CA ARG A 33 7.54 -1.09 -3.50
C ARG A 33 6.14 -0.51 -3.73
N VAL A 34 5.13 -1.04 -3.02
CA VAL A 34 3.74 -0.59 -3.16
C VAL A 34 3.47 0.78 -2.53
N PHE A 35 4.38 1.23 -1.66
CA PHE A 35 4.29 2.51 -0.96
C PHE A 35 5.13 3.59 -1.66
N THR A 36 4.60 4.81 -1.66
CA THR A 36 5.33 6.04 -2.00
C THR A 36 5.14 7.07 -0.89
N MET A 37 5.96 8.13 -0.90
CA MET A 37 5.78 9.27 -0.01
C MET A 37 5.19 10.45 -0.80
N GLN A 38 4.07 11.00 -0.32
CA GLN A 38 3.44 12.21 -0.84
C GLN A 38 2.90 13.04 0.33
N ASP A 39 3.14 14.35 0.30
CA ASP A 39 2.68 15.29 1.34
C ASP A 39 3.07 14.85 2.77
N HIS A 40 4.31 14.35 2.93
CA HIS A 40 4.84 13.80 4.19
C HIS A 40 4.08 12.57 4.73
N LYS A 41 3.26 11.92 3.92
CA LYS A 41 2.55 10.69 4.28
C LYS A 41 2.82 9.58 3.27
N ALA A 42 2.67 8.33 3.72
CA ALA A 42 2.72 7.19 2.82
C ALA A 42 1.43 7.10 2.00
N LYS A 43 1.54 6.66 0.75
CA LYS A 43 0.42 6.33 -0.15
C LYS A 43 0.65 4.96 -0.76
N ILE A 44 -0.42 4.18 -0.93
CA ILE A 44 -0.36 2.87 -1.60
C ILE A 44 -0.77 3.09 -3.06
N HIS A 45 0.11 2.75 -4.02
CA HIS A 45 -0.16 2.88 -5.45
C HIS A 45 -0.51 1.56 -6.14
N ASP A 46 -0.13 0.42 -5.55
CA ASP A 46 -0.46 -0.90 -6.08
C ASP A 46 -1.37 -1.62 -5.07
N ARG A 47 -2.67 -1.35 -5.18
CA ARG A 47 -3.71 -2.06 -4.44
C ARG A 47 -4.19 -3.27 -5.24
N GLY A 48 -3.27 -4.07 -5.78
CA GLY A 48 -3.61 -5.31 -6.48
C GLY A 48 -4.47 -5.08 -7.72
N GLY A 49 -3.82 -5.00 -8.88
CA GLY A 49 -4.48 -5.22 -10.17
C GLY A 49 -4.83 -6.68 -10.39
#